data_AF-A0A2H0CZV0-F1
#
_entry.id   AF-A0A2H0CZV0-F1
#
_cell.length_a   1.000
_cell.length_b   1.000
_cell.length_c   1.000
_cell.angle_alpha   90.00
_cell.angle_beta   90.00
_cell.angle_gamma   90.00
#
_symmetry.space_group_name_H-M   'P 1'
#
loop_
_entity.id
_entity.type
_entity.pdbx_description
1 polymer ?
#
loop_
_entity_poly.entity_id
_entity_poly.type
_entity_poly.pdbx_seq_one_letter_code
_entity_poly.pdbx_strand_id
1 'polypeptide(L)'
;MTTNEQKIKCPKCGESISIDDVLTRQIEEKIRKEVEEQQKLKEIEIANQKRELEVQKMQLEDARKNAQIDINKKVAEKILTEKVTLWKKAQVEAEKQKAAEIKILEEQIKGKDEKLMEVNIEALKARVDRQKLESDKKNFEL
;
A
#
# COMPACT_ATOMS: atom_id res chain seq x y z
N MET A 1 -49.12 -19.64 -59.69
CA MET A 1 -50.40 -19.62 -58.95
C MET A 1 -51.14 -18.36 -59.37
N THR A 2 -52.30 -18.51 -59.98
CA THR A 2 -53.13 -17.40 -60.48
C THR A 2 -53.87 -16.76 -59.31
N THR A 3 -53.35 -15.65 -58.80
CA THR A 3 -54.03 -14.79 -57.81
C THR A 3 -55.19 -14.08 -58.49
N ASN A 4 -56.41 -14.47 -58.12
CA ASN A 4 -57.64 -13.88 -58.62
C ASN A 4 -57.84 -12.54 -57.89
N GLU A 5 -57.41 -11.42 -58.49
CA GLU A 5 -57.50 -10.08 -57.88
C GLU A 5 -58.97 -9.69 -57.66
N GLN A 6 -59.49 -9.88 -56.44
CA GLN A 6 -60.83 -9.45 -56.08
C GLN A 6 -60.84 -7.92 -55.90
N LYS A 7 -61.47 -7.20 -56.85
CA LYS A 7 -61.58 -5.73 -56.87
C LYS A 7 -62.95 -5.29 -56.36
N ILE A 8 -62.96 -4.39 -55.39
CA ILE A 8 -64.17 -3.78 -54.80
C ILE A 8 -64.23 -2.29 -55.14
N LYS A 9 -65.44 -1.75 -55.35
CA LYS A 9 -65.62 -0.32 -55.60
C LYS A 9 -65.69 0.45 -54.28
N CYS A 10 -64.91 1.52 -54.19
CA CYS A 10 -64.91 2.42 -53.06
C CYS A 10 -66.26 3.18 -52.96
N PRO A 11 -67.01 3.08 -51.84
CA PRO A 11 -68.30 3.77 -51.70
C PRO A 11 -68.18 5.30 -51.56
N LYS A 12 -66.97 5.84 -51.39
CA LYS A 12 -66.72 7.29 -51.29
C LYS A 12 -66.37 7.99 -52.60
N CYS A 13 -65.67 7.31 -53.51
CA CYS A 13 -65.17 7.93 -54.75
C CYS A 13 -65.36 7.07 -56.00
N GLY A 14 -65.87 5.83 -55.88
CA GLY A 14 -66.17 4.95 -57.01
C GLY A 14 -64.98 4.20 -57.62
N GLU A 15 -63.76 4.47 -57.15
CA GLU A 15 -62.52 3.82 -57.60
C GLU A 15 -62.52 2.30 -57.33
N SER A 16 -62.02 1.49 -58.26
CA SER A 16 -61.83 0.04 -58.06
C SER A 16 -60.54 -0.22 -57.30
N ILE A 17 -60.65 -0.72 -56.07
CA ILE A 17 -59.52 -1.02 -55.19
C ILE A 17 -59.38 -2.53 -55.06
N SER A 18 -58.15 -3.04 -55.11
CA SER A 18 -57.87 -4.44 -54.77
C SER A 18 -58.09 -4.67 -53.27
N ILE A 19 -58.86 -5.70 -52.89
CA ILE A 19 -59.03 -6.09 -51.49
C ILE A 19 -57.68 -6.41 -50.85
N ASP A 20 -56.80 -7.08 -51.60
CA ASP A 20 -55.48 -7.48 -51.15
C ASP A 20 -54.61 -6.26 -50.80
N ASP A 21 -54.70 -5.16 -51.56
CA ASP A 21 -53.95 -3.93 -51.28
C ASP A 21 -54.40 -3.24 -49.99
N VAL A 22 -55.72 -3.23 -49.72
CA VAL A 22 -56.27 -2.63 -48.50
C VAL A 22 -55.87 -3.45 -47.28
N LEU A 23 -55.96 -4.78 -47.35
CA LEU A 23 -55.53 -5.67 -46.29
C LEU A 23 -54.02 -5.59 -46.06
N THR A 24 -53.23 -5.52 -47.13
CA THR A 24 -51.77 -5.36 -47.05
C THR A 24 -51.39 -4.07 -46.32
N ARG A 25 -52.00 -2.93 -46.67
CA ARG A 25 -51.77 -1.66 -45.95
C ARG A 25 -52.15 -1.72 -44.48
N GLN A 26 -53.27 -2.36 -44.14
CA GLN A 26 -53.69 -2.53 -42.74
C GLN A 26 -52.71 -3.41 -41.94
N ILE A 27 -52.18 -4.46 -42.57
CA ILE A 27 -51.16 -5.33 -41.96
C ILE A 27 -49.85 -4.56 -41.79
N GLU A 28 -49.41 -3.84 -42.82
CA GLU A 28 -48.20 -3.00 -42.77
C GLU A 28 -48.28 -1.92 -41.68
N GLU A 29 -49.42 -1.24 -41.53
CA GLU A 29 -49.63 -0.25 -40.48
C GLU A 29 -49.59 -0.87 -39.07
N LYS A 30 -50.19 -2.06 -38.90
CA LYS A 30 -50.12 -2.79 -37.61
C LYS A 30 -48.67 -3.19 -37.28
N ILE A 31 -47.98 -3.79 -38.24
CA ILE A 31 -46.57 -4.19 -38.07
C ILE A 31 -45.70 -2.97 -37.77
N ARG A 32 -45.90 -1.85 -38.48
CA ARG A 32 -45.15 -0.61 -38.23
C ARG A 32 -45.35 -0.11 -36.81
N LYS A 33 -46.61 -0.06 -36.33
CA LYS A 33 -46.92 0.36 -34.95
C LYS A 33 -46.30 -0.56 -33.91
N GLU A 34 -46.38 -1.88 -34.10
CA GLU A 34 -45.75 -2.86 -33.20
C GLU A 34 -44.23 -2.70 -33.15
N VAL A 35 -43.58 -2.48 -34.30
CA VAL A 35 -42.13 -2.24 -34.38
C VAL A 35 -41.75 -0.93 -33.70
N GLU A 36 -42.49 0.15 -33.91
CA GLU A 36 -42.26 1.44 -33.25
C GLU A 36 -42.42 1.33 -31.73
N GLU A 37 -43.41 0.58 -31.26
CA GLU A 37 -43.64 0.36 -29.82
C GLU A 37 -42.53 -0.49 -29.21
N GLN A 38 -42.10 -1.56 -29.88
CA GLN A 38 -40.93 -2.34 -29.45
C GLN A 38 -39.63 -1.52 -29.44
N GLN A 39 -39.44 -0.63 -30.41
CA GLN A 39 -38.28 0.27 -30.44
C GLN A 39 -38.28 1.21 -29.24
N LYS A 40 -39.42 1.84 -28.92
CA LYS A 40 -39.55 2.71 -27.75
C LYS A 40 -39.26 1.97 -26.45
N LEU A 41 -39.76 0.74 -26.30
CA LEU A 41 -39.48 -0.07 -25.12
C LEU A 41 -37.99 -0.38 -24.98
N LYS A 42 -37.32 -0.77 -26.09
CA LYS A 42 -35.87 -1.01 -26.10
C LYS A 42 -35.07 0.25 -25.80
N GLU A 43 -35.47 1.40 -26.32
CA GLU A 43 -34.81 2.68 -26.02
C GLU A 43 -34.90 3.05 -24.54
N ILE A 44 -36.08 2.84 -23.92
CA ILE A 44 -36.28 3.05 -22.48
C ILE A 44 -35.40 2.08 -21.68
N GLU A 45 -35.35 0.81 -22.06
CA GLU A 45 -34.52 -0.20 -21.40
C GLU A 45 -33.03 0.16 -21.48
N ILE A 46 -32.54 0.52 -22.68
CA ILE A 46 -31.16 0.96 -22.88
C ILE A 46 -30.88 2.23 -22.05
N ALA A 47 -31.82 3.18 -21.99
CA ALA A 47 -31.66 4.39 -21.19
C ALA A 47 -31.59 4.09 -19.68
N ASN A 48 -32.38 3.13 -19.20
CA ASN A 48 -32.34 2.67 -17.81
C ASN A 48 -31.01 1.97 -17.50
N GLN A 49 -30.58 1.03 -18.36
CA GLN A 49 -29.29 0.34 -18.22
C GLN A 49 -28.12 1.32 -18.21
N LYS A 50 -28.13 2.33 -19.08
CA LYS A 50 -27.09 3.38 -19.08
C LYS A 50 -27.06 4.17 -17.77
N ARG A 51 -28.23 4.53 -17.23
CA ARG A 51 -28.32 5.23 -15.94
C ARG A 51 -27.80 4.36 -14.79
N GLU A 52 -28.16 3.09 -14.77
CA GLU A 52 -27.70 2.14 -13.75
C GLU A 52 -26.18 1.93 -13.83
N LEU A 53 -25.65 1.79 -15.04
CA LEU A 53 -24.22 1.64 -15.28
C LEU A 53 -23.43 2.89 -14.86
N GLU A 54 -23.99 4.08 -15.03
CA GLU A 54 -23.38 5.32 -14.55
C GLU A 54 -23.36 5.40 -13.03
N VAL A 55 -24.46 5.01 -12.37
CA VAL A 55 -24.51 4.91 -10.89
C VAL A 55 -23.48 3.90 -10.38
N GLN A 56 -23.37 2.73 -11.00
CA GLN A 56 -22.38 1.72 -10.62
C GLN A 56 -20.94 2.22 -10.80
N LYS A 57 -20.66 2.96 -11.88
CA LYS A 57 -19.34 3.59 -12.08
C LYS A 57 -19.01 4.58 -10.97
N MET A 58 -19.94 5.47 -10.65
CA MET A 58 -19.74 6.45 -9.56
C MET A 58 -19.49 5.76 -8.22
N GLN A 59 -20.29 4.74 -7.88
CA GLN A 59 -20.11 3.96 -6.65
C GLN A 59 -18.75 3.25 -6.62
N LEU A 60 -18.31 2.70 -7.75
CA LEU A 60 -17.01 2.02 -7.85
C LEU A 60 -15.84 3.01 -7.73
N GLU A 61 -15.95 4.21 -8.31
CA GLU A 61 -14.94 5.25 -8.13
C GLU A 61 -14.86 5.72 -6.67
N ASP A 62 -15.99 5.92 -6.00
CA ASP A 62 -16.03 6.32 -4.60
C ASP A 62 -15.49 5.21 -3.69
N ALA A 63 -15.87 3.96 -3.93
CA ALA A 63 -15.32 2.81 -3.21
C ALA A 63 -13.79 2.71 -3.40
N ARG A 64 -13.29 2.95 -4.61
CA ARG A 64 -11.85 2.95 -4.91
C ARG A 64 -11.13 4.08 -4.18
N LYS A 65 -11.68 5.30 -4.15
CA LYS A 65 -11.11 6.44 -3.42
C LYS A 65 -11.05 6.15 -1.92
N ASN A 66 -12.14 5.64 -1.36
CA ASN A 66 -12.20 5.28 0.06
C ASN A 66 -11.20 4.18 0.42
N ALA A 67 -11.13 3.11 -0.39
CA ALA A 67 -10.14 2.06 -0.22
C ALA A 67 -8.70 2.60 -0.27
N GLN A 68 -8.41 3.52 -1.19
CA GLN A 68 -7.08 4.14 -1.27
C GLN A 68 -6.74 4.96 -0.02
N ILE A 69 -7.70 5.72 0.51
CA ILE A 69 -7.52 6.49 1.76
C ILE A 69 -7.21 5.54 2.92
N ASP A 70 -7.96 4.45 3.06
CA ASP A 70 -7.76 3.48 4.13
C ASP A 70 -6.43 2.74 4.02
N ILE A 71 -6.02 2.38 2.81
CA ILE A 71 -4.70 1.80 2.54
C ILE A 71 -3.61 2.78 2.95
N ASN A 72 -3.71 4.04 2.52
CA ASN A 72 -2.71 5.07 2.84
C ASN A 72 -2.59 5.29 4.36
N LYS A 73 -3.71 5.31 5.09
CA LYS A 73 -3.72 5.41 6.56
C LYS A 73 -3.03 4.21 7.21
N LYS A 74 -3.41 2.99 6.84
CA LYS A 74 -2.80 1.76 7.38
C LYS A 74 -1.31 1.66 7.07
N VAL A 75 -0.90 2.07 5.88
CA VAL A 75 0.52 2.10 5.49
C VAL A 75 1.28 3.13 6.33
N ALA A 76 0.74 4.34 6.51
CA ALA A 76 1.36 5.36 7.35
C ALA A 76 1.52 4.90 8.81
N GLU A 77 0.48 4.28 9.39
CA GLU A 77 0.53 3.72 10.74
C GLU A 77 1.59 2.60 10.87
N LYS A 78 1.65 1.68 9.90
CA LYS A 78 2.68 0.63 9.87
C LYS A 78 4.08 1.21 9.77
N ILE A 79 4.30 2.19 8.90
CA ILE A 79 5.61 2.84 8.75
C ILE A 79 6.02 3.53 10.06
N LEU A 80 5.10 4.20 10.76
CA LEU A 80 5.39 4.83 12.04
C LEU A 80 5.76 3.81 13.11
N THR A 81 5.00 2.73 13.22
CA THR A 81 5.29 1.67 14.19
C THR A 81 6.60 0.96 13.87
N GLU A 82 6.87 0.65 12.61
CA GLU A 82 8.15 0.08 12.16
C GLU A 82 9.33 1.00 12.45
N LYS A 83 9.21 2.32 12.18
CA LYS A 83 10.25 3.29 12.52
C LYS A 83 10.56 3.30 14.02
N VAL A 84 9.53 3.32 14.87
CA VAL A 84 9.72 3.31 16.33
C VAL A 84 10.38 2.02 16.78
N THR A 85 9.96 0.86 16.25
CA THR A 85 10.56 -0.43 16.61
C THR A 85 12.01 -0.55 16.15
N LEU A 86 12.33 -0.10 14.93
CA LEU A 86 13.69 -0.07 14.41
C LEU A 86 14.58 0.87 15.23
N TRP A 87 14.08 2.06 15.57
CA TRP A 87 14.83 3.00 16.39
C TRP A 87 15.14 2.43 17.78
N LYS A 88 14.14 1.81 18.44
CA LYS A 88 14.36 1.13 19.73
C LYS A 88 15.36 -0.01 19.63
N LYS A 89 15.29 -0.83 18.57
CA LYS A 89 16.26 -1.91 18.34
C LYS A 89 17.67 -1.35 18.14
N ALA A 90 17.82 -0.30 17.34
CA ALA A 90 19.11 0.35 17.12
C ALA A 90 19.68 0.95 18.42
N GLN A 91 18.82 1.56 19.24
CA GLN A 91 19.22 2.10 20.54
C GLN A 91 19.74 0.99 21.47
N VAL A 92 18.97 -0.10 21.63
CA VAL A 92 19.37 -1.24 22.48
C VAL A 92 20.69 -1.85 22.00
N GLU A 93 20.86 -2.00 20.69
CA GLU A 93 22.10 -2.56 20.13
C GLU A 93 23.29 -1.63 20.37
N ALA A 94 23.11 -0.32 20.20
CA ALA A 94 24.15 0.67 20.50
C ALA A 94 24.52 0.71 21.98
N GLU A 95 23.53 0.60 22.88
CA GLU A 95 23.77 0.51 24.33
C GLU A 95 24.54 -0.75 24.70
N LYS A 96 24.22 -1.90 24.10
CA LYS A 96 24.98 -3.15 24.29
C LYS A 96 26.43 -3.03 23.83
N GLN A 97 26.66 -2.45 22.64
CA GLN A 97 28.01 -2.25 22.11
C GLN A 97 28.83 -1.33 23.01
N LYS A 98 28.26 -0.19 23.44
CA LYS A 98 28.91 0.72 24.38
C LYS A 98 29.19 0.06 25.72
N ALA A 99 28.25 -0.73 26.25
CA ALA A 99 28.47 -1.44 27.51
C ALA A 99 29.60 -2.47 27.40
N ALA A 100 29.72 -3.16 26.25
CA ALA A 100 30.83 -4.07 26.00
C ALA A 100 32.17 -3.33 25.90
N GLU A 101 32.21 -2.19 25.19
CA GLU A 101 33.40 -1.34 25.08
C GLU A 101 33.85 -0.78 26.43
N ILE A 102 32.90 -0.29 27.25
CA ILE A 102 33.18 0.19 28.61
C ILE A 102 33.80 -0.92 29.45
N LYS A 103 33.26 -2.13 29.42
CA LYS A 103 33.83 -3.26 30.18
C LYS A 103 35.28 -3.55 29.77
N ILE A 104 35.57 -3.56 28.47
CA ILE A 104 36.94 -3.78 27.97
C ILE A 104 37.87 -2.66 28.46
N LEU A 105 37.43 -1.40 28.40
CA LEU A 105 38.21 -0.27 28.88
C LEU A 105 38.43 -0.31 30.40
N GLU A 106 37.42 -0.68 31.17
CA GLU A 106 37.53 -0.87 32.63
C GLU A 106 38.53 -1.96 32.98
N GLU A 107 38.51 -3.09 32.28
CA GLU A 107 39.49 -4.18 32.45
C GLU A 107 40.92 -3.72 32.09
N GLN A 108 41.07 -2.94 31.00
CA GLN A 108 42.37 -2.38 30.62
C GLN A 108 42.90 -1.36 31.63
N ILE A 109 42.04 -0.52 32.20
CA ILE A 109 42.42 0.44 33.25
C ILE A 109 42.89 -0.31 34.49
N LYS A 110 42.10 -1.29 34.97
CA LYS A 110 42.48 -2.12 36.13
C LYS A 110 43.82 -2.80 35.91
N GLY A 111 44.02 -3.44 34.76
CA GLY A 111 45.29 -4.10 34.44
C GLY A 111 46.49 -3.13 34.31
N LYS A 112 46.25 -1.88 33.90
CA LYS A 112 47.29 -0.84 33.90
C LYS A 112 47.60 -0.34 35.31
N ASP A 113 46.60 -0.15 36.15
CA ASP A 113 46.76 0.27 37.54
C ASP A 113 47.52 -0.78 38.36
N GLU A 114 47.19 -2.07 38.18
CA GLU A 114 47.92 -3.18 38.78
C GLU A 114 49.40 -3.16 38.39
N LYS A 115 49.71 -3.03 37.09
CA LYS A 115 51.10 -2.90 36.60
C LYS A 115 51.81 -1.68 37.16
N LEU A 116 51.12 -0.54 37.26
CA LEU A 116 51.69 0.67 37.86
C LEU A 116 52.01 0.46 39.35
N MET A 117 51.16 -0.24 40.10
CA MET A 117 51.43 -0.60 41.49
C MET A 117 52.65 -1.52 41.59
N GLU A 118 52.74 -2.56 40.76
CA GLU A 118 53.89 -3.47 40.72
C GLU A 118 55.20 -2.72 40.45
N VAL A 119 55.23 -1.89 39.40
CA VAL A 119 56.40 -1.08 39.05
C VAL A 119 56.77 -0.10 40.16
N ASN A 120 55.80 0.51 40.83
CA ASN A 120 56.06 1.40 41.96
C ASN A 120 56.67 0.65 43.16
N ILE A 121 56.17 -0.55 43.48
CA ILE A 121 56.72 -1.39 44.54
C ILE A 121 58.17 -1.79 44.21
N GLU A 122 58.43 -2.23 42.97
CA GLU A 122 59.78 -2.58 42.52
C GLU A 122 60.73 -1.38 42.56
N ALA A 123 60.29 -0.21 42.10
CA ALA A 123 61.08 1.01 42.14
C ALA A 123 61.41 1.44 43.59
N LEU A 124 60.47 1.29 44.52
CA LEU A 124 60.72 1.54 45.95
C LEU A 124 61.74 0.55 46.54
N LYS A 125 61.62 -0.74 46.23
CA LYS A 125 62.61 -1.75 46.64
C LYS A 125 64.00 -1.40 46.11
N ALA A 126 64.12 -1.10 44.81
CA ALA A 126 65.38 -0.72 44.20
C ALA A 126 66.00 0.54 44.84
N ARG A 127 65.18 1.52 45.25
CA ARG A 127 65.66 2.70 45.99
C ARG A 127 66.20 2.34 47.37
N VAL A 128 65.47 1.51 48.12
CA VAL A 128 65.89 1.04 49.45
C VAL A 128 67.18 0.24 49.36
N ASP A 129 67.29 -0.68 48.40
CA ASP A 129 68.49 -1.50 48.20
C ASP A 129 69.69 -0.63 47.81
N ARG A 130 69.49 0.37 46.96
CA ARG A 130 70.55 1.34 46.62
C ARG A 130 71.01 2.14 47.84
N GLN A 131 70.08 2.60 48.68
CA GLN A 131 70.43 3.31 49.92
C GLN A 131 71.23 2.43 50.89
N LYS A 132 70.86 1.15 51.04
CA LYS A 132 71.62 0.19 51.84
C LYS A 132 73.02 -0.02 51.30
N LEU A 133 73.17 -0.22 49.99
CA LEU A 133 74.48 -0.37 49.36
C LEU A 133 75.36 0.88 49.54
N GLU A 134 74.77 2.07 49.47
CA GLU A 134 75.48 3.33 49.74
C GLU A 134 75.87 3.49 51.22
N SER A 135 75.04 3.06 52.18
CA SER A 135 75.40 3.05 53.60
C SER A 135 76.48 2.01 53.91
N ASP A 136 76.38 0.81 53.33
CA ASP A 136 77.35 -0.26 53.54
C ASP A 136 78.73 0.16 53.00
N LYS A 137 78.77 0.80 51.83
CA LYS A 137 80.02 1.39 51.30
C LYS A 137 80.62 2.42 52.26
N LYS A 138 79.82 3.35 52.76
CA LYS A 138 80.29 4.36 53.73
C LYS A 138 80.80 3.74 55.03
N ASN A 139 80.18 2.66 55.50
CA ASN A 139 80.62 1.93 56.69
C ASN A 139 81.90 1.10 56.44
N PHE A 140 82.17 0.67 55.21
CA PHE A 140 83.41 -0.02 54.82
C PHE A 140 84.60 0.94 54.59
N GLU A 141 84.33 2.23 54.36
CA GLU A 141 85.34 3.27 54.12
C GLU A 141 85.79 4.01 55.41
N LEU A 142 85.30 3.58 56.59
CA LEU A 142 85.69 4.03 57.94
C LEU A 142 86.53 2.96 58.65
#